data_AF-A0A8S9BP17-F1
#
_entry.id   AF-A0A8S9BP17-F1
#
_cell.length_a   1.000
_cell.length_b   1.000
_cell.length_c   1.000
_cell.angle_alpha   90.00
_cell.angle_beta   90.00
_cell.angle_gamma   90.00
#
_symmetry.space_group_name_H-M   'P 1'
#
loop_
_entity.id
_entity.type
_entity.pdbx_description
1 polymer ?
#
loop_
_entity_poly.entity_id
_entity_poly.type
_entity_poly.pdbx_seq_one_letter_code
_entity_poly.pdbx_strand_id
1 'polypeptide(L)'
;MINVLLEEMLSSRDRRLLLLSVVSLAGVFTNKFSFFTRIMRSCGKFLICSTAALATLLRNVSSAVSSPGTPNATAEQLANRQRSFSIGYVVFPGWEPLDVFGPLEILFEMSFYYKMTLSIISKELGPVTTIVPPHIMKEGGPRMDVGFLLGPTITATHTPLNAPALDMLFVPGGEGNVVLAGANDTWVEDFVASRYGQLDYLLSVCTGAASLAKSGVLNGKRATTNKGAWSWVTTFGTNVTWVPSARWTVDGNVWTSSGVAAGLDMTYAFLKSVYGTDDLDPIMNSIEYAPHTNPHWDPFSVVHNVPGADKNRSLVDCTGPVGYN
;
A
#
# COMPACT_ATOMS: atom_id res chain seq x y z
N MET A 1 14.00 14.14 36.35
CA MET A 1 13.76 12.69 36.16
C MET A 1 14.60 12.11 35.01
N ILE A 2 14.75 12.80 33.86
CA ILE A 2 15.63 12.38 32.75
C ILE A 2 17.14 12.43 33.12
N ASN A 3 17.57 13.41 33.92
CA ASN A 3 18.98 13.53 34.31
C ASN A 3 19.50 12.40 35.22
N VAL A 4 18.61 11.69 35.93
CA VAL A 4 18.98 10.58 36.83
C VAL A 4 19.16 9.29 36.04
N LEU A 5 18.31 9.06 35.03
CA LEU A 5 18.42 7.92 34.10
C LEU A 5 19.72 7.94 33.28
N LEU A 6 20.21 9.13 32.93
CA LEU A 6 21.46 9.30 32.18
C LEU A 6 22.71 9.02 33.03
N GLU A 7 22.71 9.34 34.33
CA GLU A 7 23.82 9.02 35.23
C GLU A 7 23.91 7.52 35.57
N GLU A 8 22.77 6.83 35.74
CA GLU A 8 22.76 5.38 35.95
C GLU A 8 23.25 4.61 34.71
N MET A 9 22.96 5.10 33.50
CA MET A 9 23.45 4.50 32.26
C MET A 9 24.96 4.64 32.04
N LEU A 10 25.58 5.71 32.56
CA LEU A 10 27.03 5.96 32.44
C LEU A 10 27.88 5.19 33.47
N SER A 11 27.27 4.68 34.53
CA SER A 11 27.91 3.86 35.58
C SER A 11 28.06 2.37 35.19
N SER A 12 27.25 1.91 34.23
CA SER A 12 27.28 0.53 33.72
C SER A 12 28.55 0.25 32.92
N ARG A 13 29.27 -0.83 33.27
CA ARG A 13 30.55 -1.24 32.65
C ARG A 13 30.42 -1.78 31.21
N ASP A 14 29.26 -1.73 30.57
CA ASP A 14 29.04 -2.37 29.27
C ASP A 14 29.06 -1.36 28.09
N ARG A 15 30.28 -1.10 27.57
CA ARG A 15 30.55 -0.09 26.53
C ARG A 15 30.08 -0.45 25.10
N ARG A 16 29.37 -1.57 24.90
CA ARG A 16 28.92 -2.02 23.56
C ARG A 16 27.55 -1.47 23.14
N LEU A 17 26.73 -0.99 24.08
CA LEU A 17 25.39 -0.45 23.81
C LEU A 17 25.35 1.05 23.44
N LEU A 18 26.47 1.77 23.60
CA LEU A 18 26.53 3.21 23.33
C LEU A 18 26.56 3.57 21.83
N LEU A 19 26.94 2.67 20.94
CA LEU A 19 27.03 2.98 19.51
C LEU A 19 25.65 3.01 18.81
N LEU A 20 24.69 2.23 19.30
CA LEU A 20 23.36 2.10 18.68
C LEU A 20 22.39 3.21 19.11
N SER A 21 22.58 3.78 20.31
CA SER A 21 21.71 4.84 20.84
C SER A 21 22.04 6.23 20.30
N VAL A 22 23.25 6.46 19.80
CA VAL A 22 23.67 7.75 19.21
C VAL A 22 23.12 7.94 17.79
N VAL A 23 22.85 6.86 17.06
CA VAL A 23 22.29 6.93 15.69
C VAL A 23 20.82 7.37 15.71
N SER A 24 20.04 7.00 16.74
CA SER A 24 18.62 7.39 16.83
C SER A 24 18.37 8.80 17.37
N LEU A 25 19.34 9.45 18.02
CA LEU A 25 19.17 10.82 18.56
C LEU A 25 19.61 11.94 17.60
N ALA A 26 20.27 11.63 16.48
CA ALA A 26 20.70 12.63 15.50
C ALA A 26 19.54 13.22 14.67
N GLY A 27 18.35 12.60 14.70
CA GLY A 27 17.17 13.06 13.96
C GLY A 27 16.28 14.10 14.67
N VAL A 28 16.59 14.52 15.91
CA VAL A 28 15.62 15.31 16.72
C VAL A 28 16.14 16.69 17.18
N PHE A 29 17.37 17.10 16.87
CA PHE A 29 17.88 18.40 17.35
C PHE A 29 18.55 19.27 16.28
N THR A 30 17.74 19.86 15.40
CA THR A 30 18.13 21.05 14.62
C THR A 30 17.86 22.33 15.41
N ASN A 31 18.57 22.54 16.53
CA ASN A 31 18.90 23.87 17.06
C ASN A 31 19.61 23.76 18.42
N LYS A 32 20.96 23.75 18.39
CA LYS A 32 21.90 24.37 19.37
C LYS A 32 23.30 23.78 19.19
N PHE A 33 24.03 24.33 18.23
CA PHE A 33 25.39 23.91 17.86
C PHE A 33 26.49 24.29 18.90
N SER A 34 26.16 25.02 19.97
CA SER A 34 27.15 25.54 20.93
C SER A 34 27.42 24.67 22.16
N PHE A 35 26.64 23.60 22.41
CA PHE A 35 26.84 22.72 23.57
C PHE A 35 27.70 21.48 23.23
N PHE A 36 27.59 20.97 22.00
CA PHE A 36 28.26 19.74 21.55
C PHE A 36 29.79 19.86 21.44
N THR A 37 30.30 21.05 21.15
CA THR A 37 31.75 21.32 20.99
C THR A 37 32.52 21.30 22.32
N ARG A 38 31.84 21.39 23.46
CA ARG A 38 32.47 21.40 24.79
C ARG A 38 32.71 19.99 25.36
N ILE A 39 31.94 18.98 24.92
CA ILE A 39 32.05 17.58 25.37
C ILE A 39 33.15 16.83 24.58
N MET A 40 33.37 17.19 23.32
CA MET A 40 34.33 16.52 22.42
C MET A 40 35.82 16.84 22.69
N ARG A 41 36.14 17.74 23.63
CA ARG A 41 37.54 18.06 24.01
C ARG A 41 38.13 17.15 25.10
N SER A 42 37.35 16.25 25.69
CA SER A 42 37.78 15.39 26.82
C SER A 42 38.27 14.00 26.39
N CYS A 43 37.94 13.52 25.20
CA CYS A 43 38.36 12.19 24.74
C CYS A 43 39.43 12.31 23.65
N GLY A 44 40.69 12.21 24.08
CA GLY A 44 41.84 12.18 23.18
C GLY A 44 41.85 10.93 22.28
N LYS A 45 42.15 11.17 21.00
CA LYS A 45 42.72 10.22 20.03
C LYS A 45 41.88 8.96 19.74
N PHE A 46 40.71 9.08 19.11
CA PHE A 46 40.14 8.01 18.27
C PHE A 46 38.98 8.52 17.38
N LEU A 47 39.15 9.65 16.68
CA LEU A 47 38.08 10.14 15.79
C LEU A 47 38.57 11.09 14.69
N ILE A 48 39.53 10.65 13.87
CA ILE A 48 39.97 11.41 12.69
C ILE A 48 39.44 10.80 11.38
N CYS A 49 38.92 9.56 11.39
CA CYS A 49 38.42 8.91 10.17
C CYS A 49 36.91 9.10 9.90
N SER A 50 36.11 9.55 10.88
CA SER A 50 34.65 9.66 10.73
C SER A 50 34.13 11.07 10.49
N THR A 51 34.94 12.12 10.70
CA THR A 51 34.50 13.51 10.48
C THR A 51 34.51 13.89 9.00
N ALA A 52 35.44 13.35 8.20
CA ALA A 52 35.45 13.57 6.76
C ALA A 52 34.27 12.86 6.06
N ALA A 53 33.98 11.60 6.42
CA ALA A 53 32.86 10.86 5.86
C ALA A 53 31.50 11.47 6.24
N LEU A 54 31.34 11.91 7.50
CA LEU A 54 30.11 12.55 7.96
C LEU A 54 29.94 13.97 7.39
N ALA A 55 31.03 14.72 7.17
CA ALA A 55 30.98 16.01 6.51
C ALA A 55 30.65 15.90 5.01
N THR A 56 31.09 14.84 4.33
CA THR A 56 30.70 14.55 2.94
C THR A 56 29.23 14.11 2.85
N LEU A 57 28.77 13.28 3.79
CA LEU A 57 27.36 12.87 3.88
C LEU A 57 26.45 14.07 4.18
N LEU A 58 26.81 14.93 5.12
CA LEU A 58 26.05 16.15 5.46
C LEU A 58 26.14 17.24 4.37
N ARG A 59 27.23 17.31 3.60
CA ARG A 59 27.31 18.17 2.41
C ARG A 59 26.38 17.68 1.31
N ASN A 60 26.31 16.37 1.07
CA ASN A 60 25.38 15.78 0.11
C ASN A 60 23.91 15.95 0.54
N VAL A 61 23.61 15.89 1.84
CA VAL A 61 22.27 16.16 2.37
C VAL A 61 21.92 17.66 2.34
N SER A 62 22.89 18.56 2.58
CA SER A 62 22.65 20.01 2.52
C SER A 62 22.56 20.55 1.08
N SER A 63 23.21 19.91 0.10
CA SER A 63 23.03 20.24 -1.32
C SER A 63 21.73 19.68 -1.92
N ALA A 64 21.04 18.77 -1.21
CA ALA A 64 19.71 18.29 -1.61
C ALA A 64 18.57 19.20 -1.12
N VAL A 65 18.84 20.15 -0.22
CA VAL A 65 17.84 21.12 0.28
C VAL A 65 18.01 22.47 -0.44
N SER A 66 17.95 22.41 -1.75
CA SER A 66 17.49 23.51 -2.60
C SER A 66 17.21 22.91 -3.97
N SER A 67 16.10 22.18 -4.10
CA SER A 67 15.63 21.80 -5.43
C SER A 67 15.26 23.09 -6.17
N PRO A 68 15.90 23.42 -7.31
CA PRO A 68 15.41 24.47 -8.17
C PRO A 68 14.02 24.04 -8.61
N GLY A 69 13.00 24.86 -8.29
CA GLY A 69 11.63 24.61 -8.73
C GLY A 69 11.63 24.23 -10.21
N THR A 70 11.12 23.03 -10.51
CA THR A 70 11.20 22.42 -11.84
C THR A 70 9.78 22.05 -12.33
N PRO A 71 9.54 22.09 -13.66
CA PRO A 71 8.35 22.75 -14.21
C PRO A 71 7.19 21.81 -14.59
N ASN A 72 7.20 20.54 -14.16
CA ASN A 72 6.32 19.51 -14.74
C ASN A 72 5.19 19.01 -13.83
N ALA A 73 5.15 19.40 -12.56
CA ALA A 73 4.04 19.04 -11.70
C ALA A 73 2.81 19.90 -12.03
N THR A 74 1.65 19.27 -12.18
CA THR A 74 0.39 20.01 -12.35
C THR A 74 0.05 20.79 -11.07
N ALA A 75 -0.79 21.82 -11.17
CA ALA A 75 -1.26 22.55 -9.99
C ALA A 75 -1.95 21.63 -8.97
N GLU A 76 -2.67 20.62 -9.44
CA GLU A 76 -3.31 19.60 -8.60
C GLU A 76 -2.28 18.72 -7.88
N GLN A 77 -1.22 18.28 -8.58
CA GLN A 77 -0.12 17.54 -7.97
C GLN A 77 0.55 18.38 -6.88
N LEU A 78 0.87 19.64 -7.17
CA LEU A 78 1.46 20.56 -6.18
C LEU A 78 0.55 20.78 -4.97
N ALA A 79 -0.77 20.87 -5.16
CA ALA A 79 -1.74 20.96 -4.08
C ALA A 79 -1.76 19.67 -3.22
N ASN A 80 -1.71 18.50 -3.85
CA ASN A 80 -1.62 17.22 -3.13
C ASN A 80 -0.32 17.08 -2.33
N ARG A 81 0.80 17.62 -2.82
CA ARG A 81 2.09 17.64 -2.10
C ARG A 81 2.05 18.48 -0.81
N GLN A 82 1.13 19.44 -0.70
CA GLN A 82 1.06 20.38 0.43
C GLN A 82 0.04 20.00 1.51
N ARG A 83 -0.86 19.05 1.24
CA ARG A 83 -1.88 18.62 2.21
C ARG A 83 -1.47 17.38 2.98
N SER A 84 -2.22 17.09 4.06
CA SER A 84 -2.17 15.77 4.70
C SER A 84 -3.08 14.82 3.94
N PHE A 85 -2.57 13.67 3.50
CA PHE A 85 -3.32 12.67 2.74
C PHE A 85 -3.72 11.49 3.64
N SER A 86 -5.03 11.34 3.89
CA SER A 86 -5.63 10.36 4.79
C SER A 86 -6.06 9.10 4.04
N ILE A 87 -5.45 7.97 4.37
CA ILE A 87 -5.59 6.70 3.68
C ILE A 87 -6.28 5.69 4.59
N GLY A 88 -7.36 5.08 4.10
CA GLY A 88 -8.01 3.94 4.73
C GLY A 88 -7.75 2.65 3.97
N TYR A 89 -7.36 1.59 4.67
CA TYR A 89 -7.30 0.23 4.15
C TYR A 89 -8.38 -0.62 4.81
N VAL A 90 -9.29 -1.17 4.01
CA VAL A 90 -10.24 -2.16 4.49
C VAL A 90 -9.55 -3.51 4.61
N VAL A 91 -9.69 -4.19 5.75
CA VAL A 91 -9.23 -5.57 5.95
C VAL A 91 -10.31 -6.40 6.64
N PHE A 92 -10.35 -7.68 6.31
CA PHE A 92 -11.30 -8.68 6.84
C PHE A 92 -10.59 -10.03 6.91
N PRO A 93 -10.98 -10.97 7.80
CA PRO A 93 -10.39 -12.31 7.81
C PRO A 93 -10.34 -12.95 6.41
N GLY A 94 -9.16 -13.37 5.98
CA GLY A 94 -8.96 -13.89 4.61
C GLY A 94 -8.64 -12.83 3.55
N TRP A 95 -8.16 -11.65 3.95
CA TRP A 95 -7.61 -10.64 3.03
C TRP A 95 -6.31 -11.15 2.36
N GLU A 96 -6.05 -10.70 1.12
CA GLU A 96 -4.87 -11.13 0.35
C GLU A 96 -3.61 -10.34 0.76
N PRO A 97 -2.52 -10.99 1.21
CA PRO A 97 -1.33 -10.29 1.73
C PRO A 97 -0.77 -9.20 0.81
N LEU A 98 -0.56 -9.53 -0.47
CA LEU A 98 0.14 -8.65 -1.40
C LEU A 98 -0.77 -7.59 -2.01
N ASP A 99 -2.10 -7.77 -1.96
CA ASP A 99 -3.06 -6.71 -2.30
C ASP A 99 -2.98 -5.54 -1.31
N VAL A 100 -2.62 -5.81 -0.04
CA VAL A 100 -2.43 -4.78 0.98
C VAL A 100 -0.99 -4.33 1.04
N PHE A 101 -0.05 -5.25 1.32
CA PHE A 101 1.33 -4.89 1.62
C PHE A 101 2.11 -4.39 0.41
N GLY A 102 1.78 -4.84 -0.81
CA GLY A 102 2.45 -4.32 -2.01
C GLY A 102 2.20 -2.82 -2.19
N PRO A 103 0.94 -2.40 -2.39
CA PRO A 103 0.58 -0.98 -2.43
C PRO A 103 1.03 -0.18 -1.21
N LEU A 104 0.94 -0.78 -0.01
CA LEU A 104 1.33 -0.12 1.23
C LEU A 104 2.84 0.14 1.31
N GLU A 105 3.69 -0.70 0.71
CA GLU A 105 5.15 -0.45 0.60
C GLU A 105 5.44 0.88 -0.11
N ILE A 106 4.81 1.08 -1.27
CA ILE A 106 5.01 2.32 -2.04
C ILE A 106 4.49 3.54 -1.27
N LEU A 107 3.33 3.40 -0.61
CA LEU A 107 2.76 4.47 0.22
C LEU A 107 3.63 4.77 1.46
N PHE A 108 4.22 3.75 2.07
CA PHE A 108 5.15 3.90 3.18
C PHE A 108 6.37 4.71 2.75
N GLU A 109 6.99 4.38 1.62
CA GLU A 109 8.13 5.15 1.09
C GLU A 109 7.75 6.59 0.73
N MET A 110 6.58 6.80 0.14
CA MET A 110 6.07 8.16 -0.13
C MET A 110 5.84 8.98 1.14
N SER A 111 5.60 8.33 2.28
CA SER A 111 5.38 9.01 3.56
C SER A 111 6.62 9.68 4.14
N PHE A 112 7.82 9.35 3.63
CA PHE A 112 9.06 10.10 3.94
C PHE A 112 9.06 11.51 3.34
N TYR A 113 8.27 11.73 2.28
CA TYR A 113 8.25 13.00 1.51
C TYR A 113 6.97 13.80 1.75
N TYR A 114 5.84 13.11 1.93
CA TYR A 114 4.53 13.72 2.03
C TYR A 114 3.82 13.31 3.32
N LYS A 115 3.07 14.24 3.89
CA LYS A 115 2.32 13.97 5.12
C LYS A 115 1.16 13.02 4.81
N MET A 116 1.26 11.78 5.27
CA MET A 116 0.24 10.75 5.10
C MET A 116 -0.23 10.20 6.46
N THR A 117 -1.49 9.80 6.56
CA THR A 117 -2.02 9.07 7.72
C THR A 117 -2.67 7.77 7.27
N LEU A 118 -2.51 6.71 8.07
CA LEU A 118 -3.01 5.38 7.75
C LEU A 118 -4.04 4.90 8.79
N SER A 119 -5.21 4.51 8.30
CA SER A 119 -6.26 3.84 9.07
C SER A 119 -6.45 2.42 8.53
N ILE A 120 -6.13 1.41 9.34
CA ILE A 120 -6.48 0.02 9.03
C ILE A 120 -7.86 -0.24 9.61
N ILE A 121 -8.82 -0.53 8.73
CA ILE A 121 -10.25 -0.54 9.03
C ILE A 121 -10.78 -1.96 8.89
N SER A 122 -11.35 -2.48 9.97
CA SER A 122 -12.00 -3.79 10.01
C SER A 122 -13.32 -3.70 10.76
N LYS A 123 -14.16 -4.73 10.67
CA LYS A 123 -15.41 -4.83 11.44
C LYS A 123 -15.15 -4.65 12.95
N GLU A 124 -14.01 -5.14 13.44
CA GLU A 124 -13.57 -5.04 14.84
C GLU A 124 -12.10 -4.57 14.93
N LEU A 125 -11.74 -3.99 16.07
CA LEU A 125 -10.35 -3.59 16.37
C LEU A 125 -9.47 -4.81 16.68
N GLY A 126 -8.16 -4.67 16.50
CA GLY A 126 -7.19 -5.71 16.84
C GLY A 126 -6.69 -6.50 15.62
N PRO A 127 -6.03 -7.66 15.83
CA PRO A 127 -5.38 -8.38 14.75
C PRO A 127 -6.40 -8.98 13.76
N VAL A 128 -6.18 -8.73 12.48
CA VAL A 128 -6.97 -9.29 11.37
C VAL A 128 -6.06 -10.19 10.54
N THR A 129 -6.41 -11.48 10.48
CA THR A 129 -5.59 -12.50 9.83
C THR A 129 -5.92 -12.67 8.36
N THR A 130 -4.92 -13.07 7.59
CA THR A 130 -5.05 -13.55 6.20
C THR A 130 -5.59 -14.98 6.13
N ILE A 131 -5.71 -15.69 7.26
CA ILE A 131 -6.40 -16.99 7.31
C ILE A 131 -7.89 -16.74 7.04
N VAL A 132 -8.39 -17.36 5.98
CA VAL A 132 -9.80 -17.35 5.64
C VAL A 132 -10.58 -18.31 6.55
N PRO A 133 -11.73 -17.89 7.11
CA PRO A 133 -12.59 -18.79 7.88
C PRO A 133 -13.07 -19.99 7.04
N PRO A 134 -13.39 -21.15 7.66
CA PRO A 134 -13.85 -22.31 6.90
C PRO A 134 -15.12 -22.01 6.08
N HIS A 135 -15.10 -22.30 4.79
CA HIS A 135 -16.10 -21.83 3.84
C HIS A 135 -16.29 -22.78 2.65
N ILE A 136 -17.23 -22.46 1.76
CA ILE A 136 -17.47 -23.19 0.51
C ILE A 136 -17.19 -22.23 -0.65
N MET A 137 -16.25 -22.58 -1.53
CA MET A 137 -15.85 -21.74 -2.67
C MET A 137 -16.89 -21.68 -3.79
N LYS A 138 -17.61 -22.78 -3.99
CA LYS A 138 -18.66 -22.92 -5.01
C LYS A 138 -19.80 -23.72 -4.43
N GLU A 139 -21.04 -23.27 -4.65
CA GLU A 139 -22.25 -23.96 -4.21
C GLU A 139 -22.21 -25.45 -4.59
N GLY A 140 -22.47 -26.32 -3.61
CA GLY A 140 -22.37 -27.78 -3.75
C GLY A 140 -20.96 -28.38 -3.65
N GLY A 141 -19.93 -27.55 -3.49
CA GLY A 141 -18.54 -27.99 -3.27
C GLY A 141 -18.25 -28.40 -1.81
N PRO A 142 -17.07 -28.99 -1.55
CA PRO A 142 -16.66 -29.34 -0.19
C PRO A 142 -16.41 -28.09 0.66
N ARG A 143 -16.64 -28.22 1.97
CA ARG A 143 -16.21 -27.22 2.94
C ARG A 143 -14.68 -27.25 3.03
N MET A 144 -14.07 -26.11 2.75
CA MET A 144 -12.63 -25.89 2.87
C MET A 144 -12.31 -25.39 4.28
N ASP A 145 -11.25 -25.95 4.87
CA ASP A 145 -10.63 -25.46 6.10
C ASP A 145 -9.13 -25.37 5.86
N VAL A 146 -8.63 -24.14 5.83
CA VAL A 146 -7.23 -23.82 5.52
C VAL A 146 -6.55 -23.13 6.71
N GLY A 147 -6.96 -23.48 7.93
CA GLY A 147 -6.32 -22.98 9.17
C GLY A 147 -4.82 -23.30 9.30
N PHE A 148 -4.26 -24.13 8.42
CA PHE A 148 -2.84 -24.47 8.35
C PHE A 148 -1.99 -23.44 7.56
N LEU A 149 -2.60 -22.43 6.93
CA LEU A 149 -1.87 -21.37 6.24
C LEU A 149 -1.02 -20.54 7.21
N LEU A 150 0.05 -19.91 6.70
CA LEU A 150 1.01 -19.12 7.50
C LEU A 150 0.34 -18.01 8.33
N GLY A 151 -0.70 -17.38 7.78
CA GLY A 151 -1.61 -16.49 8.50
C GLY A 151 -1.03 -15.18 9.06
N PRO A 152 -0.23 -14.39 8.30
CA PRO A 152 0.17 -13.06 8.74
C PRO A 152 -1.06 -12.22 9.13
N THR A 153 -0.86 -11.32 10.09
CA THR A 153 -1.89 -10.45 10.63
C THR A 153 -1.52 -8.99 10.47
N ILE A 154 -2.53 -8.14 10.40
CA ILE A 154 -2.38 -6.68 10.51
C ILE A 154 -3.35 -6.17 11.57
N THR A 155 -2.92 -5.22 12.39
CA THR A 155 -3.76 -4.67 13.45
C THR A 155 -4.71 -3.62 12.88
N ALA A 156 -6.01 -3.89 12.95
CA ALA A 156 -7.06 -2.91 12.70
C ALA A 156 -7.02 -1.84 13.80
N THR A 157 -6.85 -0.59 13.36
CA THR A 157 -6.80 0.59 14.22
C THR A 157 -8.14 1.29 14.32
N HIS A 158 -9.04 1.05 13.36
CA HIS A 158 -10.35 1.67 13.26
C HIS A 158 -11.41 0.63 12.87
N THR A 159 -12.66 0.97 13.17
CA THR A 159 -13.86 0.32 12.66
C THR A 159 -14.60 1.28 11.73
N PRO A 160 -15.57 0.80 10.93
CA PRO A 160 -16.43 1.68 10.13
C PRO A 160 -17.05 2.84 10.91
N LEU A 161 -17.31 2.65 12.21
CA LEU A 161 -17.94 3.63 13.09
C LEU A 161 -17.00 4.75 13.54
N ASN A 162 -15.70 4.49 13.64
CA ASN A 162 -14.72 5.46 14.17
C ASN A 162 -13.64 5.88 13.16
N ALA A 163 -13.67 5.34 11.94
CA ALA A 163 -12.73 5.72 10.88
C ALA A 163 -12.85 7.22 10.56
N PRO A 164 -11.73 8.00 10.63
CA PRO A 164 -11.71 9.44 10.40
C PRO A 164 -12.01 9.75 8.94
N ALA A 165 -12.29 11.01 8.57
CA ALA A 165 -12.40 11.39 7.16
C ALA A 165 -11.17 10.91 6.36
N LEU A 166 -11.42 10.37 5.17
CA LEU A 166 -10.41 9.75 4.31
C LEU A 166 -10.41 10.45 2.96
N ASP A 167 -9.22 10.67 2.41
CA ASP A 167 -9.04 11.10 1.04
C ASP A 167 -9.06 9.89 0.10
N MET A 168 -8.50 8.77 0.55
CA MET A 168 -8.40 7.53 -0.20
C MET A 168 -8.93 6.35 0.62
N LEU A 169 -9.75 5.50 -0.02
CA LEU A 169 -10.09 4.18 0.51
C LEU A 169 -9.57 3.09 -0.41
N PHE A 170 -8.93 2.09 0.18
CA PHE A 170 -8.36 0.94 -0.51
C PHE A 170 -9.07 -0.34 -0.06
N VAL A 171 -9.61 -1.10 -1.02
CA VAL A 171 -10.32 -2.36 -0.78
C VAL A 171 -9.58 -3.53 -1.44
N PRO A 172 -8.89 -4.39 -0.66
CA PRO A 172 -8.15 -5.53 -1.20
C PRO A 172 -9.10 -6.67 -1.57
N GLY A 173 -8.54 -7.66 -2.27
CA GLY A 173 -9.18 -8.95 -2.46
C GLY A 173 -8.89 -9.93 -1.34
N GLY A 174 -8.87 -11.20 -1.73
CA GLY A 174 -8.75 -12.37 -0.86
C GLY A 174 -10.02 -13.20 -0.82
N GLU A 175 -9.88 -14.47 -0.41
CA GLU A 175 -10.99 -15.41 -0.27
C GLU A 175 -11.99 -14.99 0.82
N GLY A 176 -11.58 -14.11 1.74
CA GLY A 176 -12.48 -13.51 2.73
C GLY A 176 -13.71 -12.85 2.11
N ASN A 177 -13.60 -12.30 0.89
CA ASN A 177 -14.74 -11.77 0.15
C ASN A 177 -15.80 -12.84 -0.20
N VAL A 178 -15.37 -14.07 -0.47
CA VAL A 178 -16.28 -15.21 -0.72
C VAL A 178 -17.02 -15.58 0.57
N VAL A 179 -16.31 -15.57 1.71
CA VAL A 179 -16.90 -15.84 3.03
C VAL A 179 -17.96 -14.80 3.38
N LEU A 180 -17.62 -13.51 3.26
CA LEU A 180 -18.54 -12.41 3.52
C LEU A 180 -19.77 -12.48 2.60
N ALA A 181 -19.56 -12.74 1.31
CA ALA A 181 -20.67 -12.89 0.36
C ALA A 181 -21.58 -14.07 0.71
N GLY A 182 -21.03 -15.25 1.04
CA GLY A 182 -21.78 -16.44 1.42
C GLY A 182 -22.55 -16.29 2.74
N ALA A 183 -22.03 -15.49 3.67
CA ALA A 183 -22.70 -15.15 4.92
C ALA A 183 -23.69 -13.97 4.78
N ASN A 184 -23.75 -13.34 3.61
CA ASN A 184 -24.45 -12.08 3.37
C ASN A 184 -24.07 -10.97 4.38
N ASP A 185 -22.81 -10.94 4.79
CA ASP A 185 -22.25 -9.90 5.67
C ASP A 185 -21.77 -8.73 4.80
N THR A 186 -22.54 -7.64 4.78
CA THR A 186 -22.35 -6.51 3.85
C THR A 186 -21.51 -5.36 4.41
N TRP A 187 -20.83 -5.56 5.54
CA TRP A 187 -20.22 -4.43 6.26
C TRP A 187 -19.18 -3.67 5.42
N VAL A 188 -18.46 -4.35 4.52
CA VAL A 188 -17.50 -3.72 3.60
C VAL A 188 -18.25 -2.86 2.60
N GLU A 189 -19.28 -3.42 1.97
CA GLU A 189 -20.10 -2.73 0.98
C GLU A 189 -20.80 -1.51 1.58
N ASP A 190 -21.39 -1.67 2.77
CA ASP A 190 -22.08 -0.60 3.50
C ASP A 190 -21.10 0.52 3.87
N PHE A 191 -19.88 0.15 4.31
CA PHE A 191 -18.84 1.13 4.59
C PHE A 191 -18.41 1.87 3.32
N VAL A 192 -18.11 1.16 2.21
CA VAL A 192 -17.74 1.77 0.93
C VAL A 192 -18.84 2.73 0.45
N ALA A 193 -20.10 2.31 0.46
CA ALA A 193 -21.23 3.14 0.05
C ALA A 193 -21.36 4.39 0.91
N SER A 194 -21.17 4.27 2.23
CA SER A 194 -21.27 5.40 3.18
C SER A 194 -20.17 6.44 3.01
N ARG A 195 -19.00 6.06 2.46
CA ARG A 195 -17.82 6.94 2.35
C ARG A 195 -17.60 7.47 0.94
N TYR A 196 -18.06 6.78 -0.09
CA TYR A 196 -17.68 7.05 -1.49
C TYR A 196 -17.83 8.51 -1.92
N GLY A 197 -18.92 9.18 -1.55
CA GLY A 197 -19.17 10.58 -1.91
C GLY A 197 -18.21 11.60 -1.28
N GLN A 198 -17.36 11.18 -0.33
CA GLN A 198 -16.38 12.02 0.37
C GLN A 198 -14.93 11.69 -0.03
N LEU A 199 -14.72 10.63 -0.82
CA LEU A 199 -13.38 10.17 -1.20
C LEU A 199 -12.90 10.92 -2.44
N ASP A 200 -11.66 11.41 -2.37
CA ASP A 200 -10.94 11.85 -3.56
C ASP A 200 -10.61 10.65 -4.46
N TYR A 201 -10.33 9.49 -3.86
CA TYR A 201 -9.96 8.26 -4.57
C TYR A 201 -10.51 6.98 -3.91
N LEU A 202 -11.01 6.07 -4.74
CA LEU A 202 -11.40 4.72 -4.32
C LEU A 202 -10.63 3.69 -5.14
N LEU A 203 -9.81 2.88 -4.47
CA LEU A 203 -8.96 1.88 -5.08
C LEU A 203 -9.43 0.47 -4.69
N SER A 204 -9.35 -0.47 -5.63
CA SER A 204 -9.45 -1.90 -5.31
C SER A 204 -8.46 -2.77 -6.07
N VAL A 205 -8.13 -3.90 -5.48
CA VAL A 205 -7.35 -4.97 -6.09
C VAL A 205 -8.15 -6.27 -6.03
N CYS A 206 -7.96 -7.13 -7.03
CA CYS A 206 -8.44 -8.49 -7.04
C CYS A 206 -9.96 -8.55 -6.78
N THR A 207 -10.40 -9.42 -5.88
CA THR A 207 -11.80 -9.61 -5.51
C THR A 207 -12.41 -8.44 -4.75
N GLY A 208 -11.63 -7.43 -4.33
CA GLY A 208 -12.17 -6.20 -3.74
C GLY A 208 -13.13 -5.47 -4.69
N ALA A 209 -12.96 -5.66 -6.00
CA ALA A 209 -13.89 -5.17 -7.01
C ALA A 209 -15.32 -5.74 -6.85
N ALA A 210 -15.50 -6.92 -6.24
CA ALA A 210 -16.82 -7.47 -5.93
C ALA A 210 -17.55 -6.64 -4.87
N SER A 211 -16.86 -6.21 -3.80
CA SER A 211 -17.45 -5.34 -2.77
C SER A 211 -17.77 -3.95 -3.33
N LEU A 212 -16.92 -3.42 -4.22
CA LEU A 212 -17.21 -2.18 -4.93
C LEU A 212 -18.42 -2.35 -5.86
N ALA A 213 -18.54 -3.47 -6.57
CA ALA A 213 -19.70 -3.73 -7.43
C ALA A 213 -21.00 -3.89 -6.61
N LYS A 214 -20.94 -4.63 -5.50
CA LYS A 214 -22.08 -4.93 -4.62
C LYS A 214 -22.56 -3.71 -3.81
N SER A 215 -21.66 -2.79 -3.45
CA SER A 215 -22.04 -1.49 -2.87
C SER A 215 -22.71 -0.54 -3.88
N GLY A 216 -22.67 -0.86 -5.17
CA GLY A 216 -23.27 -0.07 -6.24
C GLY A 216 -22.41 1.09 -6.74
N VAL A 217 -21.23 1.34 -6.16
CA VAL A 217 -20.36 2.46 -6.57
C VAL A 217 -19.77 2.28 -7.98
N LEU A 218 -19.74 1.05 -8.50
CA LEU A 218 -19.32 0.74 -9.87
C LEU A 218 -20.44 0.83 -10.91
N ASN A 219 -21.70 1.10 -10.52
CA ASN A 219 -22.79 1.20 -11.48
C ASN A 219 -22.52 2.34 -12.48
N GLY A 220 -22.52 2.01 -13.77
CA GLY A 220 -22.21 2.94 -14.86
C GLY A 220 -20.72 3.20 -15.07
N LYS A 221 -19.82 2.51 -14.36
CA LYS A 221 -18.37 2.69 -14.46
C LYS A 221 -17.68 1.52 -15.17
N ARG A 222 -16.50 1.79 -15.71
CA ARG A 222 -15.54 0.78 -16.14
C ARG A 222 -14.77 0.22 -14.95
N ALA A 223 -14.64 -1.10 -14.89
CA ALA A 223 -13.89 -1.78 -13.83
C ALA A 223 -13.20 -3.05 -14.35
N THR A 224 -12.21 -3.53 -13.61
CA THR A 224 -11.60 -4.85 -13.80
C THR A 224 -11.41 -5.55 -12.45
N THR A 225 -11.00 -6.81 -12.49
CA THR A 225 -10.73 -7.67 -11.33
C THR A 225 -9.73 -8.76 -11.72
N ASN A 226 -9.28 -9.57 -10.75
CA ASN A 226 -8.35 -10.65 -11.02
C ASN A 226 -8.99 -11.70 -11.92
N LYS A 227 -8.15 -12.28 -12.79
CA LYS A 227 -8.64 -13.14 -13.88
C LYS A 227 -9.14 -14.49 -13.36
N GLY A 228 -8.54 -14.99 -12.28
CA GLY A 228 -8.98 -16.23 -11.62
C GLY A 228 -10.37 -16.16 -10.98
N ALA A 229 -10.80 -15.00 -10.48
CA ALA A 229 -12.14 -14.82 -9.92
C ALA A 229 -13.10 -14.10 -10.87
N TRP A 230 -12.70 -13.87 -12.13
CA TRP A 230 -13.47 -13.07 -13.10
C TRP A 230 -14.94 -13.48 -13.16
N SER A 231 -15.22 -14.76 -13.39
CA SER A 231 -16.59 -15.27 -13.52
C SER A 231 -17.44 -15.11 -12.26
N TRP A 232 -16.83 -15.02 -11.08
CA TRP A 232 -17.53 -14.80 -9.82
C TRP A 232 -17.76 -13.31 -9.59
N VAL A 233 -16.72 -12.48 -9.71
CA VAL A 233 -16.80 -11.04 -9.46
C VAL A 233 -17.76 -10.34 -10.42
N THR A 234 -17.78 -10.72 -11.71
CA THR A 234 -18.66 -10.08 -12.69
C THR A 234 -20.14 -10.41 -12.53
N THR A 235 -20.51 -11.27 -11.57
CA THR A 235 -21.91 -11.50 -11.20
C THR A 235 -22.47 -10.41 -10.27
N PHE A 236 -21.61 -9.58 -9.68
CA PHE A 236 -22.01 -8.48 -8.82
C PHE A 236 -22.12 -7.16 -9.60
N GLY A 237 -22.96 -6.26 -9.07
CA GLY A 237 -23.30 -4.99 -9.73
C GLY A 237 -24.36 -5.16 -10.82
N THR A 238 -24.98 -4.06 -11.23
CA THR A 238 -26.10 -4.09 -12.19
C THR A 238 -25.75 -3.52 -13.56
N ASN A 239 -24.82 -2.55 -13.62
CA ASN A 239 -24.46 -1.84 -14.85
C ASN A 239 -22.96 -1.53 -14.91
N VAL A 240 -22.11 -2.50 -14.53
CA VAL A 240 -20.66 -2.33 -14.55
C VAL A 240 -20.13 -2.69 -15.93
N THR A 241 -19.33 -1.81 -16.54
CA THR A 241 -18.62 -2.10 -17.79
C THR A 241 -17.31 -2.81 -17.47
N TRP A 242 -17.38 -4.13 -17.29
CA TRP A 242 -16.20 -4.95 -16.99
C TRP A 242 -15.22 -4.99 -18.18
N VAL A 243 -13.92 -4.78 -17.90
CA VAL A 243 -12.83 -4.78 -18.90
C VAL A 243 -11.93 -6.01 -18.69
N PRO A 244 -12.19 -7.14 -19.37
CA PRO A 244 -11.59 -8.46 -19.09
C PRO A 244 -10.06 -8.47 -19.07
N SER A 245 -9.45 -7.89 -20.10
CA SER A 245 -8.01 -7.98 -20.31
C SER A 245 -7.22 -6.79 -19.75
N ALA A 246 -7.86 -5.90 -18.98
CA ALA A 246 -7.18 -4.78 -18.35
C ALA A 246 -6.45 -5.23 -17.08
N ARG A 247 -5.19 -4.81 -16.95
CA ARG A 247 -4.37 -4.93 -15.74
C ARG A 247 -4.96 -4.07 -14.63
N TRP A 248 -5.29 -2.82 -14.96
CA TRP A 248 -6.13 -1.94 -14.15
C TRP A 248 -6.98 -1.04 -15.05
N THR A 249 -8.02 -0.45 -14.47
CA THR A 249 -8.88 0.54 -15.11
C THR A 249 -9.03 1.76 -14.21
N VAL A 250 -9.21 2.92 -14.84
CA VAL A 250 -9.48 4.20 -14.18
C VAL A 250 -10.77 4.77 -14.76
N ASP A 251 -11.74 5.09 -13.90
CA ASP A 251 -13.00 5.73 -14.27
C ASP A 251 -13.39 6.78 -13.21
N GLY A 252 -13.04 8.04 -13.51
CA GLY A 252 -13.13 9.14 -12.55
C GLY A 252 -12.18 8.91 -11.37
N ASN A 253 -12.71 8.96 -10.15
CA ASN A 253 -11.96 8.69 -8.92
C ASN A 253 -11.84 7.21 -8.56
N VAL A 254 -12.38 6.29 -9.38
CA VAL A 254 -12.35 4.86 -9.09
C VAL A 254 -11.26 4.17 -9.90
N TRP A 255 -10.38 3.47 -9.19
CA TRP A 255 -9.27 2.70 -9.72
C TRP A 255 -9.48 1.24 -9.31
N THR A 256 -9.55 0.32 -10.28
CA THR A 256 -9.67 -1.11 -9.99
C THR A 256 -8.57 -1.86 -10.74
N SER A 257 -7.97 -2.84 -10.09
CA SER A 257 -6.88 -3.65 -10.64
C SER A 257 -7.15 -5.14 -10.54
N SER A 258 -6.34 -5.90 -11.28
CA SER A 258 -6.46 -7.34 -11.42
C SER A 258 -5.82 -8.07 -10.24
N GLY A 259 -4.88 -8.99 -10.47
CA GLY A 259 -4.20 -9.68 -9.36
C GLY A 259 -3.19 -8.81 -8.61
N VAL A 260 -2.54 -9.40 -7.62
CA VAL A 260 -1.59 -8.76 -6.70
C VAL A 260 -0.55 -7.85 -7.40
N ALA A 261 0.12 -8.33 -8.45
CA ALA A 261 1.12 -7.56 -9.18
C ALA A 261 0.51 -6.39 -9.97
N ALA A 262 -0.71 -6.58 -10.49
CA ALA A 262 -1.45 -5.50 -11.13
C ALA A 262 -1.86 -4.41 -10.12
N GLY A 263 -2.16 -4.78 -8.87
CA GLY A 263 -2.42 -3.84 -7.78
C GLY A 263 -1.20 -2.99 -7.40
N LEU A 264 -0.02 -3.60 -7.40
CA LEU A 264 1.24 -2.89 -7.19
C LEU A 264 1.54 -1.89 -8.32
N ASP A 265 1.38 -2.30 -9.58
CA ASP A 265 1.52 -1.42 -10.75
C ASP A 265 0.49 -0.31 -10.83
N MET A 266 -0.77 -0.62 -10.50
CA MET A 266 -1.83 0.37 -10.40
C MET A 266 -1.47 1.42 -9.36
N THR A 267 -0.90 1.03 -8.22
CA THR A 267 -0.48 1.95 -7.16
C THR A 267 0.63 2.89 -7.65
N TYR A 268 1.61 2.40 -8.40
CA TYR A 268 2.60 3.27 -9.06
C TYR A 268 1.92 4.26 -10.03
N ALA A 269 1.05 3.78 -10.93
CA ALA A 269 0.36 4.63 -11.89
C ALA A 269 -0.55 5.68 -11.20
N PHE A 270 -1.20 5.29 -10.11
CA PHE A 270 -2.02 6.15 -9.26
C PHE A 270 -1.18 7.26 -8.61
N LEU A 271 -0.10 6.90 -7.89
CA LEU A 271 0.75 7.88 -7.21
C LEU A 271 1.45 8.81 -8.20
N LYS A 272 1.81 8.31 -9.39
CA LYS A 272 2.31 9.13 -10.47
C LYS A 272 1.30 10.18 -10.92
N SER A 273 0.01 9.83 -10.96
CA SER A 273 -1.06 10.78 -11.29
C SER A 273 -1.24 11.83 -10.18
N VAL A 274 -1.20 11.42 -8.91
CA VAL A 274 -1.49 12.26 -7.74
C VAL A 274 -0.33 13.16 -7.34
N TYR A 275 0.91 12.67 -7.40
CA TYR A 275 2.11 13.36 -6.90
C TYR A 275 3.13 13.68 -7.99
N GLY A 276 2.99 13.15 -9.20
CA GLY A 276 4.03 13.23 -10.23
C GLY A 276 5.15 12.21 -10.00
N THR A 277 6.25 12.36 -10.73
CA THR A 277 7.36 11.39 -10.74
C THR A 277 8.58 11.81 -9.94
N ASP A 278 8.65 13.07 -9.50
CA ASP A 278 9.87 13.67 -8.93
C ASP A 278 10.44 12.86 -7.76
N ASP A 279 9.59 12.47 -6.81
CA ASP A 279 9.99 11.61 -5.69
C ASP A 279 9.67 10.13 -5.94
N LEU A 280 8.63 9.85 -6.75
CA LEU A 280 8.16 8.48 -6.98
C LEU A 280 9.16 7.63 -7.78
N ASP A 281 9.75 8.15 -8.85
CA ASP A 281 10.69 7.37 -9.67
C ASP A 281 11.98 7.02 -8.89
N PRO A 282 12.59 7.93 -8.11
CA PRO A 282 13.65 7.57 -7.16
C PRO A 282 13.25 6.50 -6.14
N ILE A 283 12.02 6.57 -5.60
CA ILE A 283 11.51 5.55 -4.67
C ILE A 283 11.45 4.18 -5.36
N MET A 284 10.90 4.10 -6.58
CA MET A 284 10.84 2.84 -7.34
C MET A 284 12.23 2.23 -7.56
N ASN A 285 13.23 3.07 -7.86
CA ASN A 285 14.61 2.62 -7.98
C ASN A 285 15.19 2.14 -6.63
N SER A 286 14.85 2.80 -5.52
CA SER A 286 15.33 2.46 -4.18
C SER A 286 14.79 1.13 -3.67
N ILE A 287 13.51 0.83 -3.94
CA ILE A 287 12.90 -0.45 -3.58
C ILE A 287 13.11 -1.53 -4.66
N GLU A 288 13.88 -1.21 -5.71
CA GLU A 288 14.20 -2.09 -6.84
C GLU A 288 12.96 -2.66 -7.54
N TYR A 289 11.88 -1.87 -7.58
CA TYR A 289 10.63 -2.25 -8.24
C TYR A 289 10.51 -1.62 -9.63
N ALA A 290 10.40 -2.46 -10.66
CA ALA A 290 10.17 -2.04 -12.04
C ALA A 290 8.69 -2.23 -12.41
N PRO A 291 7.87 -1.16 -12.40
CA PRO A 291 6.44 -1.29 -12.65
C PRO A 291 6.11 -1.57 -14.13
N HIS A 292 5.13 -2.43 -14.39
CA HIS A 292 4.49 -2.52 -15.71
C HIS A 292 3.49 -1.38 -15.90
N THR A 293 3.79 -0.48 -16.83
CA THR A 293 3.06 0.78 -17.02
C THR A 293 1.93 0.72 -18.04
N ASN A 294 1.66 -0.43 -18.66
CA ASN A 294 0.58 -0.58 -19.63
C ASN A 294 -0.72 -1.14 -18.96
N PRO A 295 -1.80 -0.34 -18.82
CA PRO A 295 -3.06 -0.80 -18.24
C PRO A 295 -3.77 -1.89 -19.05
N HIS A 296 -3.44 -2.03 -20.34
CA HIS A 296 -4.04 -3.02 -21.24
C HIS A 296 -3.21 -4.32 -21.33
N TRP A 297 -2.20 -4.45 -20.46
CA TRP A 297 -1.33 -5.61 -20.44
C TRP A 297 -1.61 -6.52 -19.24
N ASP A 298 -2.53 -7.47 -19.43
CA ASP A 298 -2.74 -8.56 -18.48
C ASP A 298 -2.68 -9.91 -19.20
N PRO A 299 -1.54 -10.61 -19.19
CA PRO A 299 -1.41 -11.90 -19.88
C PRO A 299 -2.21 -13.02 -19.20
N PHE A 300 -2.59 -12.86 -17.93
CA PHE A 300 -3.41 -13.84 -17.22
C PHE A 300 -4.85 -13.87 -17.72
N SER A 301 -5.27 -12.88 -18.51
CA SER A 301 -6.54 -12.94 -19.26
C SER A 301 -6.61 -14.18 -20.16
N VAL A 302 -5.48 -14.56 -20.78
CA VAL A 302 -5.37 -15.76 -21.63
C VAL A 302 -5.31 -17.04 -20.81
N VAL A 303 -4.71 -16.99 -19.62
CA VAL A 303 -4.63 -18.13 -18.69
C VAL A 303 -6.02 -18.51 -18.16
N HIS A 304 -6.89 -17.53 -17.91
CA HIS A 304 -8.19 -17.73 -17.26
C HIS A 304 -9.44 -17.59 -18.19
N ASN A 305 -9.28 -17.49 -19.51
CA ASN A 305 -10.37 -17.42 -20.51
C ASN A 305 -11.33 -16.29 -20.31
N VAL A 306 -10.85 -15.17 -19.80
CA VAL A 306 -11.75 -14.04 -19.65
C VAL A 306 -12.23 -13.60 -21.05
N PRO A 307 -13.48 -13.11 -21.19
CA PRO A 307 -14.05 -12.78 -22.50
C PRO A 307 -13.15 -11.82 -23.30
N GLY A 308 -12.92 -12.12 -24.57
CA GLY A 308 -12.09 -11.25 -25.43
C GLY A 308 -10.58 -11.30 -25.15
N ALA A 309 -10.08 -12.27 -24.38
CA ALA A 309 -8.66 -12.52 -24.23
C ALA A 309 -7.99 -12.74 -25.61
N ASP A 310 -6.85 -12.08 -25.82
CA ASP A 310 -6.09 -12.20 -27.06
C ASP A 310 -5.35 -13.55 -27.11
N LYS A 311 -5.95 -14.48 -27.85
CA LYS A 311 -5.43 -15.78 -28.33
C LYS A 311 -3.93 -15.81 -28.59
N ASN A 312 -3.48 -14.76 -29.27
CA ASN A 312 -2.17 -14.69 -29.92
C ASN A 312 -1.17 -13.88 -29.09
N ARG A 313 -1.57 -13.39 -27.91
CA ARG A 313 -0.68 -12.65 -27.02
C ARG A 313 0.50 -13.53 -26.64
N SER A 314 1.69 -12.93 -26.67
CA SER A 314 2.90 -13.57 -26.16
C SER A 314 2.77 -13.83 -24.66
N LEU A 315 3.06 -15.06 -24.26
CA LEU A 315 3.04 -15.51 -22.86
C LEU A 315 4.45 -15.92 -22.40
N VAL A 316 5.48 -15.44 -23.09
CA VAL A 316 6.89 -15.72 -22.79
C VAL A 316 7.31 -15.22 -21.41
N ASP A 317 6.65 -14.17 -20.91
CA ASP A 317 6.87 -13.62 -19.57
C ASP A 317 6.05 -14.34 -18.48
N CYS A 318 5.15 -15.25 -18.86
CA CYS A 318 4.37 -16.04 -17.91
C CYS A 318 5.12 -17.30 -17.50
N THR A 319 5.08 -17.62 -16.21
CA THR A 319 5.51 -18.93 -15.72
C THR A 319 4.50 -19.99 -16.14
N GLY A 320 5.00 -21.14 -16.62
CA GLY A 320 4.14 -22.25 -17.05
C GLY A 320 3.46 -23.00 -15.90
N PRO A 321 2.44 -23.84 -16.18
CA PRO A 321 1.86 -24.12 -17.49
C PRO A 321 1.00 -22.95 -18.01
N VAL A 322 1.23 -22.58 -19.26
CA VAL A 322 0.50 -21.50 -19.92
C VAL A 322 -0.70 -22.12 -20.66
N GLY A 323 -1.89 -22.03 -20.07
CA GLY A 323 -3.13 -22.58 -20.63
C GLY A 323 -4.11 -23.08 -19.57
N TYR A 324 -5.30 -23.48 -20.01
CA TYR A 324 -6.37 -24.02 -19.16
C TYR A 324 -6.00 -25.39 -18.59
N ASN A 325 -6.38 -25.62 -17.33
CA ASN A 325 -6.80 -26.94 -16.88
C ASN A 325 -8.29 -27.11 -17.15
#